data_AF-A0A0G0T2M1-F1
#
_entry.id   AF-A0A0G0T2M1-F1
#
_cell.length_a   1.000
_cell.length_b   1.000
_cell.length_c   1.000
_cell.angle_alpha   90.00
_cell.angle_beta   90.00
_cell.angle_gamma   90.00
#
_symmetry.space_group_name_H-M   'P 1'
#
loop_
_entity.id
_entity.type
_entity.pdbx_description
1 polymer ?
#
loop_
_entity_poly.entity_id
_entity_poly.type
_entity_poly.pdbx_seq_one_letter_code
_entity_poly.pdbx_strand_id
1 'polypeptide(L)'
;MPKEITFYHEGKMPRKVQIEEGDLLGYGYHGMVLGAEITVGKHKINLAIKKFRDTENEGLVLSSQQNAQNAMENYRAAKTAGLKVLPTYRLSEDGTSILMTNGNLGSRRCYSYDDVLSVEARAVLGRSLLDYSELIDGMFSQATLASGSNIALLRDAFFFIVDFSR
;
A
#
# COMPACT_ATOMS: atom_id res chain seq x y z
N MET A 1 -7.16 8.35 -23.48
CA MET A 1 -6.68 7.00 -23.83
C MET A 1 -5.95 6.46 -22.63
N PRO A 2 -6.22 5.21 -22.20
CA PRO A 2 -5.46 4.55 -21.15
C PRO A 2 -3.98 4.54 -21.52
N LYS A 3 -3.11 4.82 -20.55
CA LYS A 3 -1.66 4.86 -20.76
C LYS A 3 -1.04 3.62 -20.15
N GLU A 4 -0.20 2.93 -20.93
CA GLU A 4 0.64 1.87 -20.39
C GLU A 4 1.81 2.46 -19.60
N ILE A 5 2.02 1.97 -18.37
CA ILE A 5 3.19 2.30 -17.57
C ILE A 5 4.01 1.03 -17.32
N THR A 6 5.31 1.13 -17.54
CA THR A 6 6.27 0.09 -17.19
C THR A 6 6.74 0.25 -15.75
N PHE A 7 6.62 -0.81 -14.94
CA PHE A 7 7.19 -0.89 -13.59
C PHE A 7 8.31 -1.92 -13.51
N TYR A 8 9.29 -1.67 -12.64
CA TYR A 8 10.36 -2.61 -12.32
C TYR A 8 9.99 -3.44 -11.09
N HIS A 9 9.89 -4.76 -11.22
CA HIS A 9 9.70 -5.65 -10.06
C HIS A 9 11.03 -6.16 -9.48
N GLU A 10 11.32 -5.88 -8.21
CA GLU A 10 12.46 -6.48 -7.52
C GLU A 10 12.25 -7.99 -7.28
N GLY A 11 13.21 -8.79 -7.73
CA GLY A 11 13.30 -10.25 -7.64
C GLY A 11 14.62 -10.74 -8.25
N LYS A 12 14.87 -12.05 -8.36
CA LYS A 12 16.13 -12.61 -8.92
C LYS A 12 16.43 -12.16 -10.37
N MET A 13 15.43 -11.64 -11.08
CA MET A 13 15.59 -10.88 -12.33
C MET A 13 14.54 -9.76 -12.36
N PRO A 14 14.93 -8.50 -12.65
CA PRO A 14 13.97 -7.43 -12.86
C PRO A 14 13.03 -7.80 -14.01
N ARG A 15 11.72 -7.79 -13.78
CA ARG A 15 10.73 -7.94 -14.84
C ARG A 15 10.03 -6.60 -15.06
N LYS A 16 9.96 -6.18 -16.32
CA LYS A 16 9.10 -5.08 -16.77
C LYS A 16 7.65 -5.58 -16.76
N VAL A 17 6.78 -4.89 -16.05
CA VAL A 17 5.34 -5.14 -16.07
C VAL A 17 4.66 -3.92 -16.64
N GLN A 18 3.94 -4.10 -17.74
CA GLN A 18 3.08 -3.08 -18.33
C GLN A 18 1.70 -3.17 -17.68
N ILE A 19 1.22 -2.02 -17.20
CA ILE A 19 -0.07 -1.91 -16.53
C ILE A 19 -0.81 -0.73 -17.13
N GLU A 20 -2.08 -0.94 -17.42
CA GLU A 20 -2.99 0.08 -17.92
C GLU A 20 -3.55 0.92 -16.76
N GLU A 21 -3.50 2.24 -16.90
CA GLU A 21 -4.18 3.16 -15.99
C GLU A 21 -5.71 2.99 -16.08
N GLY A 22 -6.36 2.65 -14.95
CA GLY A 22 -7.81 2.62 -14.81
C GLY A 22 -8.40 3.90 -14.22
N ASP A 23 -9.57 3.78 -13.59
CA ASP A 23 -10.33 4.92 -13.06
C ASP A 23 -9.60 5.67 -11.94
N LEU A 24 -9.85 6.99 -11.85
CA LEU A 24 -9.41 7.81 -10.72
C LEU A 24 -10.15 7.38 -9.45
N LEU A 25 -9.38 6.88 -8.47
CA LEU A 25 -9.90 6.46 -7.17
C LEU A 25 -9.89 7.60 -6.15
N GLY A 26 -9.02 8.60 -6.34
CA GLY A 26 -8.99 9.79 -5.50
C GLY A 26 -7.67 10.55 -5.54
N TYR A 27 -7.56 11.52 -4.64
CA TYR A 27 -6.37 12.35 -4.45
C TYR A 27 -5.84 12.19 -3.03
N GLY A 28 -4.55 11.93 -2.90
CA GLY A 28 -3.83 12.06 -1.63
C GLY A 28 -2.92 13.28 -1.64
N TYR A 29 -2.32 13.58 -0.48
CA TYR A 29 -1.45 14.75 -0.28
C TYR A 29 -0.39 14.92 -1.40
N HIS A 30 0.26 13.81 -1.77
CA HIS A 30 1.35 13.78 -2.76
C HIS A 30 0.94 13.45 -4.20
N GLY A 31 -0.36 13.32 -4.52
CA GLY A 31 -0.77 13.06 -5.91
C GLY A 31 -2.06 12.25 -6.05
N MET A 32 -2.37 11.86 -7.28
CA MET A 32 -3.59 11.11 -7.61
C MET A 32 -3.36 9.60 -7.52
N VAL A 33 -4.43 8.87 -7.22
CA VAL A 33 -4.44 7.42 -7.14
C VAL A 33 -5.40 6.87 -8.18
N LEU A 34 -4.89 6.00 -9.06
CA LEU A 34 -5.64 5.35 -10.12
C LEU A 34 -5.79 3.87 -9.83
N GLY A 35 -6.91 3.27 -10.21
CA GLY A 35 -7.13 1.83 -10.15
C GLY A 35 -6.31 1.11 -11.21
N ALA A 36 -5.87 -0.10 -10.90
CA ALA A 36 -5.26 -1.01 -11.86
C ALA A 36 -5.57 -2.46 -11.49
N GLU A 37 -5.65 -3.35 -12.48
CA GLU A 37 -5.80 -4.79 -12.27
C GLU A 37 -4.73 -5.53 -13.08
N ILE A 38 -4.13 -6.55 -12.49
CA ILE A 38 -3.32 -7.52 -13.23
C ILE A 38 -3.87 -8.93 -13.02
N THR A 39 -3.70 -9.77 -14.03
CA THR A 39 -3.99 -11.21 -13.93
C THR A 39 -2.69 -12.00 -13.84
N VAL A 40 -2.53 -12.77 -12.76
CA VAL A 40 -1.39 -13.67 -12.55
C VAL A 40 -1.92 -15.10 -12.43
N GLY A 41 -1.76 -15.88 -13.50
CA GLY A 41 -2.39 -17.21 -13.60
C GLY A 41 -3.92 -17.10 -13.50
N LYS A 42 -4.52 -17.73 -12.49
CA LYS A 42 -5.97 -17.66 -12.22
C LYS A 42 -6.39 -16.55 -11.25
N HIS A 43 -5.44 -15.75 -10.76
CA HIS A 43 -5.69 -14.76 -9.72
C HIS A 43 -5.74 -13.36 -10.32
N LYS A 44 -6.80 -12.61 -10.00
CA LYS A 44 -6.89 -11.17 -10.21
C LYS A 44 -6.33 -10.45 -9.00
N ILE A 45 -5.40 -9.54 -9.24
CA ILE A 45 -4.78 -8.73 -8.20
C ILE A 45 -5.17 -7.28 -8.46
N ASN A 46 -5.88 -6.69 -7.50
CA ASN A 46 -6.20 -5.28 -7.52
C ASN A 46 -5.00 -4.48 -7.04
N LEU A 47 -4.65 -3.48 -7.82
CA LEU A 47 -3.53 -2.59 -7.59
C LEU A 47 -4.03 -1.14 -7.63
N ALA A 48 -3.17 -0.25 -7.18
CA ALA A 48 -3.33 1.16 -7.39
C ALA A 48 -2.01 1.74 -7.90
N ILE A 49 -2.11 2.69 -8.82
CA ILE A 49 -0.99 3.49 -9.28
C ILE A 49 -1.10 4.84 -8.59
N LYS A 50 -0.10 5.21 -7.81
CA LYS A 50 0.02 6.57 -7.29
C LYS A 50 0.95 7.37 -8.20
N LYS A 51 0.37 8.34 -8.90
CA LYS A 51 1.11 9.29 -9.73
C LYS A 51 1.41 10.52 -8.89
N PHE A 52 2.68 10.77 -8.67
CA PHE A 52 3.09 11.91 -7.85
C PHE A 52 2.98 13.21 -8.63
N ARG A 53 2.70 14.28 -7.90
CA ARG A 53 2.83 15.65 -8.40
C ARG A 53 3.99 16.32 -7.69
N ASP A 54 4.44 17.43 -8.26
CA ASP A 54 5.33 18.32 -7.53
C ASP A 54 4.57 18.85 -6.31
N THR A 55 5.23 18.82 -5.15
CA THR A 55 4.64 19.28 -3.89
C THR A 55 5.59 20.25 -3.21
N GLU A 56 5.04 21.32 -2.67
CA GLU A 56 5.78 22.23 -1.81
C GLU A 56 5.51 21.83 -0.36
N ASN A 57 6.57 21.60 0.40
CA ASN A 57 6.50 21.33 1.82
C ASN A 57 7.49 22.23 2.55
N GLU A 58 6.99 23.12 3.41
CA GLU A 58 7.82 24.04 4.21
C GLU A 58 8.83 24.87 3.38
N GLY A 59 8.43 25.30 2.17
CA GLY A 59 9.27 26.09 1.25
C GLY A 59 10.26 25.26 0.42
N LEU A 60 10.26 23.93 0.55
CA LEU A 60 10.99 23.01 -0.33
C LEU A 60 10.03 22.44 -1.37
N VAL A 61 10.34 22.64 -2.66
CA VAL A 61 9.62 22.00 -3.76
C VAL A 61 10.24 20.63 -4.03
N LEU A 62 9.49 19.58 -3.71
CA LEU A 62 9.83 18.20 -4.08
C LEU A 62 9.20 17.86 -5.41
N SER A 63 10.02 17.43 -6.37
CA SER A 63 9.52 16.95 -7.66
C SER A 63 8.73 15.65 -7.50
N SER A 64 7.86 15.35 -8.45
CA SER A 64 7.16 14.06 -8.56
C SER A 64 8.12 12.87 -8.44
N GLN A 65 9.31 12.96 -9.03
CA GLN A 65 10.35 11.92 -8.98
C GLN A 65 10.93 11.75 -7.57
N GLN A 66 11.24 12.85 -6.89
CA GLN A 66 11.71 12.81 -5.50
C GLN A 66 10.64 12.23 -4.58
N ASN A 67 9.38 12.61 -4.76
CA ASN A 67 8.27 12.06 -3.98
C ASN A 67 8.11 10.54 -4.18
N ALA A 68 8.22 10.06 -5.43
CA ALA A 68 8.14 8.64 -5.73
C ALA A 68 9.31 7.84 -5.13
N GLN A 69 10.52 8.39 -5.22
CA GLN A 69 11.72 7.80 -4.64
C GLN A 69 11.64 7.76 -3.12
N ASN A 70 11.22 8.85 -2.46
CA ASN A 70 11.03 8.90 -1.01
C ASN A 70 10.02 7.84 -0.54
N ALA A 71 8.93 7.62 -1.28
CA ALA A 71 7.95 6.58 -0.95
C ALA A 71 8.56 5.17 -1.02
N MET A 72 9.37 4.89 -2.04
CA MET A 72 10.10 3.62 -2.17
C MET A 72 11.13 3.41 -1.06
N GLU A 73 11.86 4.47 -0.69
CA GLU A 73 12.86 4.45 0.37
C GLU A 73 12.22 4.24 1.75
N ASN A 74 11.11 4.92 2.04
CA ASN A 74 10.33 4.71 3.25
C ASN A 74 9.81 3.27 3.36
N TYR A 75 9.33 2.70 2.26
CA TYR A 75 8.94 1.28 2.22
C TYR A 75 10.12 0.36 2.52
N ARG A 76 11.30 0.59 1.90
CA ARG A 76 12.51 -0.20 2.16
C ARG A 76 12.98 -0.07 3.62
N ALA A 77 12.97 1.14 4.18
CA ALA A 77 13.32 1.39 5.57
C ALA A 77 12.38 0.63 6.52
N ALA A 78 11.07 0.68 6.29
CA ALA A 78 10.08 -0.07 7.05
C ALA A 78 10.31 -1.58 6.97
N LYS A 79 10.60 -2.13 5.78
CA LYS A 79 10.94 -3.54 5.61
C LYS A 79 12.20 -3.93 6.38
N THR A 80 13.26 -3.13 6.32
CA THR A 80 14.52 -3.37 7.03
C THR A 80 14.33 -3.32 8.55
N ALA A 81 13.47 -2.42 9.04
CA ALA A 81 13.07 -2.34 10.45
C ALA A 81 12.22 -3.52 10.93
N GLY A 82 11.82 -4.44 10.05
CA GLY A 82 10.98 -5.59 10.39
C GLY A 82 9.48 -5.28 10.48
N LEU A 83 9.04 -4.10 10.03
CA LEU A 83 7.62 -3.75 10.00
C LEU A 83 6.86 -4.61 8.99
N LYS A 84 5.63 -4.99 9.38
CA LYS A 84 4.69 -5.74 8.55
C LYS A 84 4.01 -4.82 7.52
N VAL A 85 4.73 -4.49 6.45
CA VAL A 85 4.20 -3.72 5.30
C VAL A 85 3.92 -4.63 4.09
N LEU A 86 2.90 -4.28 3.29
CA LEU A 86 2.52 -5.03 2.08
C LEU A 86 3.63 -4.96 1.02
N PRO A 87 4.00 -6.09 0.38
CA PRO A 87 5.24 -6.21 -0.40
C PRO A 87 5.16 -5.68 -1.84
N THR A 88 4.56 -4.51 -2.06
CA THR A 88 4.03 -4.18 -3.40
C THR A 88 4.44 -2.84 -3.99
N TYR A 89 5.33 -2.10 -3.34
CA TYR A 89 5.83 -0.85 -3.89
C TYR A 89 6.83 -1.13 -5.01
N ARG A 90 6.59 -0.61 -6.22
CA ARG A 90 7.52 -0.63 -7.37
C ARG A 90 7.51 0.74 -8.05
N LEU A 91 8.68 1.19 -8.50
CA LEU A 91 8.83 2.47 -9.20
C LEU A 91 8.58 2.31 -10.70
N SER A 92 7.90 3.29 -11.32
CA SER A 92 7.73 3.38 -12.77
C SER A 92 9.07 3.66 -13.46
N GLU A 93 9.15 3.35 -14.75
CA GLU A 93 10.36 3.59 -15.54
C GLU A 93 10.73 5.06 -15.67
N ASP A 94 9.74 5.96 -15.67
CA ASP A 94 9.96 7.42 -15.65
C ASP A 94 10.26 7.98 -14.25
N GLY A 95 10.19 7.14 -13.21
CA GLY A 95 10.45 7.51 -11.82
C GLY A 95 9.39 8.39 -11.17
N THR A 96 8.25 8.66 -11.81
CA THR A 96 7.24 9.63 -11.30
C THR A 96 6.08 8.97 -10.56
N SER A 97 5.98 7.65 -10.58
CA SER A 97 4.83 6.91 -10.09
C SER A 97 5.26 5.65 -9.36
N ILE A 98 4.43 5.21 -8.41
CA ILE A 98 4.58 3.91 -7.76
C ILE A 98 3.35 3.04 -8.01
N LEU A 99 3.60 1.77 -8.27
CA LEU A 99 2.58 0.73 -8.20
C LEU A 99 2.51 0.25 -6.75
N MET A 100 1.29 0.05 -6.26
CA MET A 100 1.00 -0.47 -4.91
C MET A 100 -0.20 -1.41 -4.96
N THR A 101 -0.39 -2.25 -3.93
CA THR A 101 -1.63 -3.01 -3.75
C THR A 101 -2.41 -2.44 -2.57
N ASN A 102 -3.73 -2.55 -2.63
CA ASN A 102 -4.59 -2.35 -1.47
C ASN A 102 -4.74 -3.62 -0.62
N GLY A 103 -4.11 -4.74 -0.98
CA GLY A 103 -4.13 -6.00 -0.22
C GLY A 103 -5.39 -6.84 -0.45
N ASN A 104 -6.31 -6.39 -1.30
CA ASN A 104 -7.51 -7.13 -1.66
C ASN A 104 -7.17 -8.29 -2.61
N LEU A 105 -7.51 -9.52 -2.24
CA LEU A 105 -7.24 -10.72 -3.05
C LEU A 105 -8.30 -11.80 -2.83
N GLY A 106 -9.11 -12.08 -3.85
CA GLY A 106 -10.17 -13.10 -3.76
C GLY A 106 -11.15 -12.78 -2.64
N SER A 107 -11.23 -13.66 -1.64
CA SER A 107 -12.03 -13.50 -0.41
C SER A 107 -11.40 -12.55 0.62
N ARG A 108 -10.18 -12.07 0.41
CA ARG A 108 -9.51 -11.15 1.34
C ARG A 108 -9.83 -9.71 1.03
N ARG A 109 -10.24 -8.97 2.07
CA ARG A 109 -10.47 -7.53 2.02
C ARG A 109 -9.63 -6.82 3.06
N CYS A 110 -8.98 -5.74 2.64
CA CYS A 110 -8.20 -4.84 3.49
C CYS A 110 -9.06 -3.65 3.89
N TYR A 111 -9.06 -3.32 5.18
CA TYR A 111 -9.79 -2.20 5.77
C TYR A 111 -8.80 -1.32 6.53
N SER A 112 -8.71 -0.07 6.14
CA SER A 112 -8.00 0.99 6.85
C SER A 112 -8.83 1.55 8.01
N TYR A 113 -8.22 2.41 8.82
CA TYR A 113 -8.89 3.11 9.92
C TYR A 113 -10.18 3.85 9.48
N ASP A 114 -10.22 4.40 8.27
CA ASP A 114 -11.35 5.22 7.79
C ASP A 114 -12.47 4.41 7.13
N ASP A 115 -12.28 3.11 6.95
CA ASP A 115 -13.26 2.28 6.27
C ASP A 115 -14.45 1.93 7.18
N VAL A 116 -15.66 2.14 6.67
CA VAL A 116 -16.88 1.65 7.34
C VAL A 116 -16.98 0.14 7.13
N LEU A 117 -16.68 -0.62 8.18
CA LEU A 117 -16.79 -2.09 8.15
C LEU A 117 -18.24 -2.53 7.86
N SER A 118 -18.40 -3.42 6.88
CA SER A 118 -19.68 -4.10 6.60
C SER A 118 -20.10 -5.00 7.77
N VAL A 119 -21.38 -5.40 7.81
CA VAL A 119 -21.89 -6.30 8.86
C VAL A 119 -21.14 -7.63 8.87
N GLU A 120 -20.82 -8.16 7.68
CA GLU A 120 -20.08 -9.39 7.49
C GLU A 120 -18.63 -9.24 7.98
N ALA A 121 -17.96 -8.13 7.63
CA ALA A 121 -16.61 -7.84 8.09
C ALA A 121 -16.55 -7.75 9.63
N ARG A 122 -17.53 -7.06 10.24
CA ARG A 122 -17.66 -6.99 11.71
C ARG A 122 -17.90 -8.35 12.34
N ALA A 123 -18.69 -9.23 11.70
CA ALA A 123 -18.92 -10.58 12.21
C ALA A 123 -17.65 -11.45 12.16
N VAL A 124 -16.87 -11.38 11.07
CA VAL A 124 -15.61 -12.12 10.94
C VAL A 124 -14.56 -11.58 11.92
N LEU A 125 -14.43 -10.26 12.02
CA LEU A 125 -13.54 -9.62 12.98
C LEU A 125 -13.98 -9.94 14.41
N GLY A 126 -15.26 -9.80 14.75
CA GLY A 126 -15.78 -10.12 16.08
C GLY A 126 -15.56 -11.57 16.50
N ARG A 127 -15.55 -12.53 15.57
CA ARG A 127 -15.17 -13.94 15.83
C ARG A 127 -13.66 -14.15 15.98
N SER A 128 -12.85 -13.30 15.36
CA SER A 128 -11.38 -13.39 15.38
C SER A 128 -10.74 -12.55 16.49
N LEU A 129 -11.47 -11.55 17.00
CA LEU A 129 -11.07 -10.64 18.09
C LEU A 129 -11.44 -11.18 19.47
N LEU A 130 -11.69 -12.49 19.61
CA LEU A 130 -11.91 -13.11 20.91
C LEU A 130 -10.68 -12.99 21.84
N ASP A 131 -9.51 -12.66 21.29
CA ASP A 131 -8.32 -12.31 22.07
C ASP A 131 -7.81 -10.91 21.68
N TYR A 132 -8.44 -9.89 22.28
CA TYR A 132 -8.03 -8.49 22.09
C TYR A 132 -6.57 -8.25 22.51
N SER A 133 -6.04 -9.04 23.45
CA SER A 133 -4.65 -8.93 23.90
C SER A 133 -3.66 -9.20 22.77
N GLU A 134 -3.83 -10.27 21.99
CA GLU A 134 -2.91 -10.57 20.88
C GLU A 134 -2.87 -9.46 19.83
N LEU A 135 -4.02 -8.84 19.53
CA LEU A 135 -4.08 -7.72 18.61
C LEU A 135 -3.33 -6.50 19.19
N ILE A 136 -3.62 -6.14 20.43
CA ILE A 136 -3.00 -4.98 21.09
C ILE A 136 -1.50 -5.19 21.23
N ASP A 137 -1.04 -6.38 21.63
CA ASP A 137 0.37 -6.75 21.72
C ASP A 137 1.04 -6.71 20.35
N GLY A 138 0.34 -7.19 19.31
CA GLY A 138 0.80 -7.09 17.93
C GLY A 138 0.98 -5.65 17.47
N MET A 139 0.00 -4.78 17.73
CA MET A 139 0.08 -3.35 17.42
C MET A 139 1.19 -2.65 18.21
N PHE A 140 1.30 -2.93 19.51
CA PHE A 140 2.35 -2.40 20.37
C PHE A 140 3.74 -2.82 19.87
N SER A 141 3.92 -4.10 19.53
CA SER A 141 5.17 -4.62 18.96
C SER A 141 5.56 -3.88 17.67
N GLN A 142 4.62 -3.66 16.74
CA GLN A 142 4.91 -2.89 15.52
C GLN A 142 5.25 -1.43 15.81
N ALA A 143 4.58 -0.80 16.79
CA ALA A 143 4.89 0.56 17.22
C ALA A 143 6.27 0.67 17.88
N THR A 144 6.67 -0.32 18.69
CA THR A 144 8.02 -0.38 19.28
C THR A 144 9.10 -0.50 18.21
N LEU A 145 8.91 -1.35 17.19
CA LEU A 145 9.84 -1.49 16.07
C LEU A 145 9.98 -0.17 15.28
N ALA A 146 8.86 0.49 15.00
CA ALA A 146 8.85 1.77 14.29
C ALA A 146 9.58 2.85 15.10
N SER A 147 9.27 2.96 16.39
CA SER A 147 9.92 3.92 17.30
C SER A 147 11.42 3.68 17.41
N GLY A 148 11.86 2.42 17.59
CA GLY A 148 13.28 2.06 17.64
C GLY A 148 14.04 2.32 16.33
N SER A 149 13.32 2.46 15.21
CA SER A 149 13.88 2.75 13.88
C SER A 149 13.63 4.20 13.43
N ASN A 150 13.12 5.06 14.31
CA ASN A 150 12.75 6.45 14.00
C ASN A 150 11.78 6.60 12.81
N ILE A 151 10.81 5.69 12.70
CA ILE A 151 9.77 5.71 11.67
C ILE A 151 8.48 6.26 12.27
N ALA A 152 7.97 7.34 11.69
CA ALA A 152 6.66 7.89 12.05
C ALA A 152 5.54 6.99 11.52
N LEU A 153 4.60 6.61 12.40
CA LEU A 153 3.38 5.89 12.02
C LEU A 153 2.23 6.90 11.88
N LEU A 154 1.72 7.04 10.66
CA LEU A 154 0.53 7.82 10.39
C LEU A 154 -0.74 7.05 10.79
N ARG A 155 -1.86 7.77 10.99
CA ARG A 155 -3.14 7.16 11.40
C ARG A 155 -3.60 6.05 10.44
N ASP A 156 -3.35 6.24 9.16
CA ASP A 156 -3.68 5.32 8.07
C ASP A 156 -2.67 4.18 7.87
N ALA A 157 -1.59 4.14 8.67
CA ALA A 157 -0.62 3.04 8.63
C ALA A 157 -1.20 1.70 9.11
N PHE A 158 -2.28 1.75 9.90
CA PHE A 158 -2.96 0.56 10.41
C PHE A 158 -4.10 0.14 9.48
N PHE A 159 -4.06 -1.13 9.10
CA PHE A 159 -5.13 -1.78 8.35
C PHE A 159 -5.33 -3.22 8.82
N PHE A 160 -6.54 -3.73 8.61
CA PHE A 160 -6.92 -5.11 8.90
C PHE A 160 -7.19 -5.84 7.60
N ILE A 161 -6.73 -7.08 7.49
CA ILE A 161 -7.09 -7.96 6.38
C ILE A 161 -8.08 -8.99 6.91
N VAL A 162 -9.29 -8.97 6.39
CA VAL A 162 -10.36 -9.92 6.69
C VAL A 162 -10.43 -10.93 5.55
N ASP A 163 -10.40 -12.22 5.88
CA ASP A 163 -10.56 -13.31 4.90
C ASP A 163 -11.96 -13.93 5.03
N PHE A 164 -12.77 -13.80 3.97
CA PHE A 164 -14.13 -14.32 3.90
C PHE A 164 -14.24 -15.77 3.40
N SER A 165 -13.13 -16.48 3.18
CA SER A 165 -13.16 -17.87 2.67
C SER A 165 -13.57 -18.94 3.69
N ARG A 166 -14.14 -18.53 4.84
CA ARG A 166 -14.62 -19.44 5.88
C ARG A 166 -16.08 -19.83 5.65
#